data_AF-A0A3N7DX77-F1
#
_entry.id   AF-A0A3N7DX77-F1
#
_cell.length_a   1.000
_cell.length_b   1.000
_cell.length_c   1.000
_cell.angle_alpha   90.00
_cell.angle_beta   90.00
_cell.angle_gamma   90.00
#
_symmetry.space_group_name_H-M   'P 1'
#
loop_
_entity.id
_entity.type
_entity.pdbx_description
1 polymer ?
#
loop_
_entity_poly.entity_id
_entity_poly.type
_entity_poly.pdbx_seq_one_letter_code
_entity_poly.pdbx_strand_id
1 'polypeptide(L)' 'MNKRLGKTLKQFRQKSGLTQQEIAEILFVSRPAYIKWENDIGTPSFLH' A
#
# COMPACT_ATOMS: atom_id res chain seq x y z
N MET A 1 1.88 18.26 -6.21
CA MET A 1 1.39 17.17 -5.35
C MET A 1 2.35 16.00 -5.48
N ASN A 2 3.16 15.72 -4.45
CA ASN A 2 4.25 14.74 -4.48
C ASN A 2 3.70 13.31 -4.51
N LYS A 3 3.56 12.72 -5.70
CA LYS A 3 3.20 11.30 -5.95
C LYS A 3 4.26 10.34 -5.39
N ARG A 4 4.30 10.16 -4.07
CA ARG A 4 5.30 9.33 -3.40
C ARG A 4 4.70 8.17 -2.62
N LEU A 5 3.47 8.24 -2.11
CA LEU A 5 2.95 7.19 -1.22
C LEU A 5 2.85 5.83 -1.94
N GLY A 6 2.10 5.73 -3.04
CA GLY A 6 1.91 4.45 -3.72
C GLY A 6 3.23 3.83 -4.21
N LYS A 7 4.11 4.66 -4.78
CA LYS A 7 5.45 4.24 -5.20
C LYS A 7 6.31 3.78 -4.03
N THR A 8 6.30 4.49 -2.90
CA THR A 8 7.05 4.14 -1.69
C THR A 8 6.54 2.85 -1.08
N LEU A 9 5.22 2.67 -0.95
CA LEU A 9 4.61 1.43 -0.47
C LEU A 9 5.01 0.22 -1.34
N LYS A 10 4.93 0.38 -2.66
CA LYS A 10 5.34 -0.66 -3.61
C LYS A 10 6.82 -1.01 -3.49
N GLN A 11 7.68 -0.01 -3.34
CA GLN A 11 9.13 -0.24 -3.17
C GLN A 11 9.44 -0.97 -1.87
N PHE A 12 8.84 -0.58 -0.74
CA PHE A 12 9.07 -1.26 0.55
C PHE A 12 8.56 -2.69 0.53
N ARG A 13 7.36 -2.93 -0.01
CA ARG A 13 6.81 -4.27 -0.17
C ARG A 13 7.75 -5.16 -1.00
N GLN A 14 8.21 -4.67 -2.15
CA GLN A 14 9.13 -5.42 -3.03
C GLN A 14 10.49 -5.68 -2.36
N LYS A 15 11.06 -4.70 -1.66
CA LYS A 15 12.31 -4.87 -0.90
C LYS A 15 12.19 -5.90 0.23
N SER A 16 10.98 -6.07 0.76
CA SER A 16 10.67 -7.04 1.80
C SER A 16 10.32 -8.43 1.25
N GLY A 17 10.29 -8.61 -0.08
CA GLY A 17 9.92 -9.87 -0.71
C GLY A 17 8.44 -10.23 -0.61
N LEU A 18 7.58 -9.27 -0.24
CA LEU A 18 6.17 -9.52 0.05
C LEU A 18 5.29 -9.35 -1.19
N THR A 19 4.23 -10.13 -1.26
CA THR A 19 3.10 -9.95 -2.18
C THR A 19 2.14 -8.87 -1.66
N GLN A 20 1.23 -8.40 -2.52
CA GLN A 20 0.18 -7.45 -2.11
C GLN A 20 -0.82 -8.07 -1.13
N GLN A 21 -0.94 -9.40 -1.10
CA GLN A 21 -1.80 -10.12 -0.14
C GLN A 21 -1.14 -10.14 1.24
N GLU A 22 0.12 -10.59 1.32
CA GLU A 22 0.85 -10.72 2.60
C GLU A 22 0.99 -9.37 3.31
N ILE A 23 1.34 -8.29 2.60
CA ILE A 23 1.43 -6.96 3.23
C ILE A 23 0.07 -6.43 3.67
N ALA A 24 -1.01 -6.77 2.95
CA ALA A 24 -2.36 -6.36 3.34
C ALA A 24 -2.79 -7.08 4.62
N GLU A 25 -2.46 -8.36 4.77
CA GLU A 25 -2.66 -9.13 6.00
C GLU A 25 -1.86 -8.56 7.17
N ILE A 26 -0.57 -8.22 6.96
CA ILE A 26 0.29 -7.59 7.98
C ILE A 26 -0.28 -6.24 8.44
N LEU A 27 -0.84 -5.46 7.52
CA LEU A 27 -1.43 -4.15 7.80
C LEU A 27 -2.91 -4.23 8.23
N PHE A 28 -3.46 -5.44 8.38
CA PHE A 28 -4.86 -5.68 8.73
C PHE A 28 -5.85 -4.94 7.83
N VAL A 29 -5.54 -4.87 6.53
CA VAL A 29 -6.38 -4.24 5.51
C VAL A 29 -6.74 -5.24 4.41
N SER A 30 -7.77 -4.91 3.62
CA SER A 30 -8.08 -5.73 2.47
C SER A 30 -7.04 -5.53 1.35
N ARG A 31 -6.69 -6.61 0.64
CA ARG A 31 -5.81 -6.53 -0.53
C ARG A 31 -6.27 -5.46 -1.55
N PRO A 32 -7.58 -5.32 -1.89
CA PRO A 32 -8.03 -4.24 -2.76
C PRO A 32 -7.77 -2.83 -2.21
N ALA A 33 -7.86 -2.62 -0.89
CA ALA A 33 -7.51 -1.34 -0.28
C ALA A 33 -6.02 -1.03 -0.46
N TYR A 34 -5.16 -2.01 -0.19
CA TYR A 34 -3.72 -1.86 -0.38
C TYR A 34 -3.34 -1.60 -1.86
N ILE A 35 -3.98 -2.26 -2.82
CA ILE A 35 -3.79 -2.00 -4.26
C ILE A 35 -4.17 -0.56 -4.62
N LYS A 36 -5.27 -0.02 -4.05
CA LYS A 36 -5.65 1.38 -4.28
C LYS A 36 -4.57 2.33 -3.79
N TRP A 37 -3.95 2.04 -2.64
CA TRP A 37 -2.86 2.85 -2.10
C TRP A 37 -1.61 2.79 -2.97
N GLU A 38 -1.20 1.61 -3.45
CA GLU A 38 -0.03 1.47 -4.35
C GLU A 38 -0.20 2.22 -5.68
N ASN A 39 -1.44 2.37 -6.15
CA ASN A 39 -1.77 3.05 -7.40
C ASN A 39 -2.16 4.52 -7.22
N ASP A 40 -2.04 5.07 -6.01
CA ASP A 40 -2.48 6.43 -5.66
C ASP A 40 -3.98 6.69 -5.99
N ILE A 41 -4.82 5.64 -6.00
CA ILE A 41 -6.28 5.69 -6.26
C ILE A 41 -7.05 6.00 -4.96
N GLY A 42 -6.44 5.76 -3.80
CA GLY A 42 -7.00 6.10 -2.50
C GLY A 42 -5.90 6.24 -1.46
N THR A 43 -6.23 6.86 -0.34
CA THR A 43 -5.35 6.99 0.83
C THR A 43 -5.89 6.17 1.99
N PRO A 44 -5.05 5.73 2.94
CA PRO A 44 -5.53 5.12 4.17
C PRO A 44 -6.40 6.13 4.93
N SER A 45 -7.62 5.74 5.30
CA SER A 45 -8.60 6.64 5.95
C SER A 45 -8.26 6.97 7.40
N PHE A 46 -7.45 6.14 8.06
CA PHE A 46 -7.00 6.36 9.44
C PHE A 46 -5.89 7.42 9.60
N LEU A 47 -5.49 8.07 8.51
CA LEU A 47 -4.51 9.16 8.47
C LEU A 47 -5.18 10.56 8.52
N HIS A 48 -6.34 10.68 9.16
CA HIS A 48 -7.04 11.96 9.38
C HIS A 48 -6.66 12.58 10.72
#